data_AF-A0A3B9RU55-F1
#
_entry.id   AF-A0A3B9RU55-F1
#
_cell.length_a   1.000
_cell.length_b   1.000
_cell.length_c   1.000
_cell.angle_alpha   90.00
_cell.angle_beta   90.00
_cell.angle_gamma   90.00
#
_symmetry.space_group_name_H-M   'P 1'
#
loop_
_entity.id
_entity.type
_entity.pdbx_description
1 polymer ?
#
loop_
_entity_poly.entity_id
_entity_poly.type
_entity_poly.pdbx_seq_one_letter_code
_entity_poly.pdbx_strand_id
1 'polypeptide(L)'
;MKKIIGCLLILCYPLLSLAADNSLSFAPPPSDYSVVFLSDLFGVVDGVLSGSGSQIMGTMFGVFNAAVLALGGIVIAYTLIVSTVNTAHEGQMLGQKWSSIWVPVRATLGLALLIPKATGYCLMQIFVMWVCVQGVGAADKVWSAALSYLNRGGVIIQPQISPSDLASKGGNTDIFKGASTILTGQTCMLGLQRILTNQLSGYQNSKSKNSGPCSGTPTDTMKTFCNVNIPDFLSTVNFVSEQNSNPGQDTYTIDMPNFDNSSPFYILNGICGKISWNSFKGSLDASGQSSGDAKNQYKDSGIQLSQAEIETTEMSRVIALQQ
;
A
#
# COMPACT_ATOMS: atom_id res chain seq x y z
N MET A 1 21.28 -27.60 -36.29
CA MET A 1 20.11 -26.73 -36.49
C MET A 1 19.02 -26.90 -35.43
N LYS A 2 18.47 -28.10 -35.18
CA LYS A 2 17.41 -28.33 -34.17
C LYS A 2 17.75 -27.87 -32.73
N LYS A 3 19.00 -28.06 -32.27
CA LYS A 3 19.45 -27.62 -30.93
C LYS A 3 19.59 -26.09 -30.81
N ILE A 4 19.90 -25.40 -31.90
CA ILE A 4 20.04 -23.94 -31.94
C ILE A 4 18.66 -23.29 -31.94
N ILE A 5 17.71 -23.86 -32.71
CA ILE A 5 16.30 -23.47 -32.70
C ILE A 5 15.69 -23.70 -31.31
N GLY A 6 16.05 -24.80 -30.63
CA GLY A 6 15.62 -25.06 -29.25
C GLY A 6 16.14 -24.03 -28.23
N CYS A 7 17.44 -23.69 -28.25
CA CYS A 7 17.97 -22.63 -27.38
C CYS A 7 17.40 -21.25 -27.69
N LEU A 8 17.20 -20.92 -28.97
CA LEU A 8 16.67 -19.62 -29.39
C LEU A 8 15.18 -19.48 -29.04
N LEU A 9 14.41 -20.58 -29.10
CA LEU A 9 13.04 -20.63 -28.58
C LEU A 9 13.01 -20.45 -27.06
N ILE A 10 13.86 -21.16 -26.30
CA ILE A 10 13.91 -21.04 -24.83
C ILE A 10 14.30 -19.62 -24.38
N LEU A 11 15.18 -18.94 -25.10
CA LEU A 11 15.53 -17.53 -24.85
C LEU A 11 14.45 -16.53 -25.27
N CYS A 12 13.61 -16.87 -26.26
CA CYS A 12 12.49 -16.03 -26.70
C CYS A 12 11.19 -16.26 -25.91
N TYR A 13 11.03 -17.39 -25.22
CA TYR A 13 9.86 -17.68 -24.40
C TYR A 13 9.54 -16.62 -23.31
N PRO A 14 10.52 -16.06 -22.56
CA PRO A 14 10.21 -14.98 -21.63
C PRO A 14 9.81 -13.68 -22.36
N LEU A 15 10.31 -13.44 -23.58
CA LEU A 15 9.95 -12.25 -24.35
C LEU A 15 8.50 -12.31 -24.87
N LEU A 16 7.99 -13.51 -25.20
CA LEU A 16 6.59 -13.67 -25.62
C LEU A 16 5.61 -13.64 -24.44
N SER A 17 5.98 -14.12 -23.25
CA SER A 17 5.09 -13.99 -22.08
C SER A 17 5.03 -12.55 -21.55
N LEU A 18 6.07 -11.73 -21.81
CA LEU A 18 6.10 -10.31 -21.45
C LEU A 18 5.28 -9.41 -22.40
N ALA A 19 4.95 -9.86 -23.61
CA ALA A 19 4.24 -9.06 -24.61
C ALA A 19 2.70 -9.17 -24.52
N ALA A 20 2.16 -10.07 -23.68
CA ALA A 20 0.72 -10.33 -23.61
C ALA A 20 -0.05 -9.29 -22.78
N ASP A 21 0.62 -8.58 -21.88
CA ASP A 21 0.00 -7.55 -21.04
C ASP A 21 0.56 -6.16 -21.38
N ASN A 22 -0.26 -5.34 -22.04
CA ASN A 22 0.02 -3.93 -22.34
C ASN A 22 0.21 -3.05 -21.07
N SER A 23 0.19 -3.64 -19.87
CA SER A 23 0.27 -3.00 -18.56
C SER A 23 1.54 -3.34 -17.75
N LEU A 24 2.42 -4.22 -18.23
CA LEU A 24 3.69 -4.55 -17.57
C LEU A 24 4.85 -3.70 -18.11
N SER A 25 4.64 -2.38 -18.17
CA SER A 25 5.78 -1.47 -18.21
C SER A 25 6.40 -1.45 -16.80
N PHE A 26 7.53 -2.14 -16.64
CA PHE A 26 8.41 -2.00 -15.47
C PHE A 26 9.32 -0.78 -15.62
N ALA A 27 8.91 0.23 -16.40
CA ALA A 27 9.57 1.52 -16.37
C ALA A 27 9.28 2.15 -15.01
N PRO A 28 10.29 2.32 -14.14
CA PRO A 28 10.11 3.03 -12.89
C PRO A 28 9.75 4.50 -13.17
N PRO A 29 8.95 5.14 -12.30
CA PRO A 29 8.67 6.57 -12.42
C PRO A 29 9.97 7.38 -12.29
N PRO A 30 10.12 8.53 -12.98
CA PRO A 30 11.34 9.35 -12.93
C PRO A 30 11.71 9.88 -11.54
N SER A 31 10.78 9.86 -10.59
CA SER A 31 10.97 10.27 -9.20
C SER A 31 11.43 9.14 -8.27
N ASP A 32 11.62 7.92 -8.77
CA ASP A 32 12.12 6.82 -7.95
C ASP A 32 13.56 7.12 -7.46
N TYR A 33 13.77 7.05 -6.15
CA TYR A 33 15.05 7.39 -5.53
C TYR A 33 16.18 6.48 -6.01
N SER A 34 15.90 5.21 -6.30
CA SER A 34 16.88 4.25 -6.80
C SER A 34 17.37 4.65 -8.19
N VAL A 35 16.47 5.09 -9.07
CA VAL A 35 16.82 5.60 -10.41
C VAL A 35 17.62 6.90 -10.32
N VAL A 36 17.28 7.78 -9.37
CA VAL A 36 18.04 9.02 -9.10
C VAL A 36 19.46 8.69 -8.65
N PHE A 37 19.63 7.81 -7.66
CA PHE A 37 20.96 7.40 -7.20
C PHE A 37 21.78 6.71 -8.29
N LEU A 38 21.14 5.89 -9.12
CA LEU A 38 21.79 5.28 -10.29
C LEU A 38 22.25 6.35 -11.28
N SER A 39 21.42 7.36 -11.53
CA SER A 39 21.74 8.46 -12.43
C SER A 39 22.85 9.36 -11.89
N ASP A 40 22.95 9.54 -10.56
CA ASP A 40 24.02 10.31 -9.93
C ASP A 40 25.37 9.58 -9.99
N LEU A 41 25.36 8.25 -9.84
CA LEU A 41 26.56 7.42 -9.84
C LEU A 41 27.09 7.17 -11.26
N PHE A 42 26.21 6.79 -12.19
CA PHE A 42 26.58 6.40 -13.55
C PHE A 42 26.43 7.52 -14.58
N GLY A 43 25.80 8.64 -14.22
CA GLY A 43 25.53 9.73 -15.14
C GLY A 43 24.53 9.33 -16.22
N VAL A 44 24.73 9.87 -17.43
CA VAL A 44 23.87 9.59 -18.59
C VAL A 44 24.25 8.27 -19.24
N VAL A 45 23.32 7.32 -19.25
CA VAL A 45 23.45 6.03 -19.94
C VAL A 45 22.43 6.01 -21.07
N ASP A 46 22.92 6.13 -22.31
CA ASP A 46 22.10 6.31 -23.51
C ASP A 46 20.96 5.28 -23.63
N GLY A 47 19.73 5.80 -23.62
CA GLY A 47 18.47 5.06 -23.71
C GLY A 47 17.96 4.43 -22.40
N VAL A 48 18.68 4.56 -21.29
CA VAL A 48 18.34 3.90 -20.01
C VAL A 48 18.27 4.86 -18.84
N LEU A 49 19.28 5.71 -18.66
CA LEU A 49 19.33 6.71 -17.59
C LEU A 49 19.51 8.11 -18.20
N SER A 50 18.58 9.00 -17.86
CA SER A 50 18.63 10.42 -18.20
C SER A 50 18.74 11.23 -16.92
N GLY A 51 19.93 11.75 -16.62
CA GLY A 51 20.15 12.54 -15.40
C GLY A 51 21.30 13.52 -15.55
N SER A 52 21.35 14.51 -14.65
CA SER A 52 22.42 15.52 -14.57
C SER A 52 23.62 15.06 -13.72
N GLY A 53 23.69 13.78 -13.39
CA GLY A 53 24.78 13.19 -12.61
C GLY A 53 26.14 13.29 -13.30
N SER A 54 27.19 12.99 -12.54
CA SER A 54 28.56 13.10 -13.04
C SER A 54 28.83 12.09 -14.16
N GLN A 55 29.34 12.56 -15.30
CA GLN A 55 29.74 11.71 -16.42
C GLN A 55 31.12 11.05 -16.22
N ILE A 56 31.76 11.25 -15.06
CA ILE A 56 33.10 10.74 -14.78
C ILE A 56 33.22 9.22 -14.97
N MET A 57 32.18 8.48 -14.57
CA MET A 57 32.12 7.03 -14.69
C MET A 57 32.07 6.60 -16.16
N GLY A 58 31.29 7.31 -16.98
CA GLY A 58 31.25 7.11 -18.43
C GLY A 58 32.63 7.35 -19.07
N THR A 59 33.34 8.42 -18.67
CA THR A 59 34.69 8.70 -19.17
C THR A 59 35.70 7.61 -18.79
N MET A 60 35.66 7.12 -17.54
CA MET A 60 36.52 6.02 -17.08
C MET A 60 36.22 4.72 -17.84
N PHE A 61 34.95 4.38 -18.01
CA PHE A 61 34.56 3.22 -18.80
C PHE A 61 34.90 3.37 -20.28
N GLY A 62 34.89 4.58 -20.84
CA GLY A 62 35.35 4.84 -22.20
C GLY A 62 36.80 4.40 -22.42
N VAL A 63 37.70 4.80 -21.51
CA VAL A 63 39.12 4.41 -21.57
C VAL A 63 39.28 2.90 -21.33
N PHE A 64 38.57 2.34 -20.35
CA PHE A 64 38.61 0.92 -20.05
C PHE A 64 38.12 0.06 -21.23
N ASN A 65 36.97 0.40 -21.80
CA ASN A 65 36.38 -0.30 -22.94
C ASN A 65 37.29 -0.20 -24.17
N ALA A 66 37.94 0.95 -24.40
CA ALA A 66 38.92 1.11 -25.47
C ALA A 66 40.15 0.19 -25.27
N ALA A 67 40.68 0.08 -24.06
CA ALA A 67 41.79 -0.82 -23.75
C ALA A 67 41.42 -2.30 -23.91
N VAL A 68 40.23 -2.69 -23.43
CA VAL A 68 39.70 -4.06 -23.61
C VAL A 68 39.47 -4.39 -25.08
N LEU A 69 38.95 -3.44 -25.87
CA LEU A 69 38.74 -3.61 -27.30
C LEU A 69 40.07 -3.78 -28.05
N ALA A 70 41.12 -3.04 -27.65
CA ALA A 70 42.47 -3.22 -28.20
C ALA A 70 43.04 -4.61 -27.88
N LEU A 71 42.95 -5.08 -26.63
CA LEU A 71 43.37 -6.43 -26.24
C LEU A 71 42.56 -7.51 -26.96
N GLY A 72 41.25 -7.35 -27.06
CA GLY A 72 40.37 -8.23 -27.81
C GLY A 72 40.75 -8.30 -29.30
N GLY A 73 41.09 -7.16 -29.90
CA GLY A 73 41.59 -7.08 -31.28
C GLY A 73 42.89 -7.88 -31.48
N ILE A 74 43.84 -7.80 -30.54
CA ILE A 74 45.08 -8.58 -30.60
C ILE A 74 44.80 -10.09 -30.53
N VAL A 75 43.93 -10.52 -29.63
CA VAL A 75 43.54 -11.93 -29.50
C VAL A 75 42.85 -12.42 -30.77
N ILE A 76 41.92 -11.64 -31.32
CA ILE A 76 41.22 -12.00 -32.57
C ILE A 76 42.23 -12.10 -33.71
N ALA A 77 43.12 -11.12 -33.88
CA ALA A 77 44.16 -11.15 -34.91
C ALA A 77 45.05 -12.40 -34.79
N TYR A 78 45.52 -12.74 -33.59
CA TYR A 78 46.29 -13.96 -33.34
C TYR A 78 45.49 -15.21 -33.71
N THR A 79 44.23 -15.30 -33.28
CA THR A 79 43.39 -16.46 -33.60
C THR A 79 43.12 -16.60 -35.09
N LEU A 80 42.97 -15.50 -35.83
CA LEU A 80 42.78 -15.50 -37.28
C LEU A 80 44.05 -15.98 -38.01
N ILE A 81 45.23 -15.54 -37.58
CA ILE A 81 46.51 -15.99 -38.13
C ILE A 81 46.68 -17.50 -37.90
N VAL A 82 46.50 -17.96 -36.67
CA VAL A 82 46.61 -19.39 -36.31
C VAL A 82 45.57 -20.23 -37.08
N SER A 83 44.35 -19.72 -37.20
CA SER A 83 43.28 -20.38 -37.97
C SER A 83 43.64 -20.52 -39.45
N THR A 84 44.25 -19.48 -40.03
CA THR A 84 44.68 -19.47 -41.44
C THR A 84 45.82 -20.47 -41.66
N VAL A 85 46.82 -20.49 -40.78
CA VAL A 85 47.95 -21.43 -40.85
C VAL A 85 47.48 -22.88 -40.72
N ASN A 86 46.60 -23.17 -39.75
CA ASN A 86 46.05 -24.52 -39.57
C ASN A 86 45.20 -24.95 -40.78
N THR A 87 44.45 -24.02 -41.38
CA THR A 87 43.69 -24.28 -42.61
C THR A 87 44.62 -24.61 -43.79
N ALA A 88 45.76 -23.92 -43.90
CA ALA A 88 46.74 -24.16 -44.95
C ALA A 88 47.43 -25.53 -44.81
N HIS A 89 47.66 -26.00 -43.58
CA HIS A 89 48.27 -27.31 -43.31
C HIS A 89 47.30 -28.49 -43.46
N GLU A 90 46.04 -28.35 -43.03
CA GLU A 90 45.06 -29.45 -43.00
C GLU A 90 44.08 -29.46 -44.20
N GLY A 91 44.05 -28.40 -45.01
CA GLY A 91 43.16 -28.27 -46.17
C GLY A 91 41.67 -28.12 -45.83
N GLN A 92 41.32 -28.02 -44.54
CA GLN A 92 39.96 -27.80 -44.04
C GLN A 92 39.88 -26.47 -43.27
N MET A 93 38.87 -25.67 -43.56
CA MET A 93 38.68 -24.32 -43.00
C MET A 93 38.53 -24.40 -41.46
N LEU A 94 39.49 -23.82 -40.73
CA LEU A 94 39.70 -23.84 -39.26
C LEU A 94 40.20 -25.17 -38.62
N GLY A 95 40.52 -26.19 -39.41
CA GLY A 95 41.02 -27.48 -38.91
C GLY A 95 39.98 -28.32 -38.14
N GLN A 96 40.16 -29.64 -38.08
CA GLN A 96 39.14 -30.58 -37.59
C GLN A 96 38.74 -30.41 -36.10
N LYS A 97 39.50 -29.62 -35.33
CA LYS A 97 39.33 -29.49 -33.86
C LYS A 97 38.55 -28.26 -33.39
N TRP A 98 38.30 -27.29 -34.27
CA TRP A 98 37.57 -26.07 -33.91
C TRP A 98 36.21 -26.07 -34.59
N SER A 99 35.16 -25.66 -33.86
CA SER A 99 33.85 -25.44 -34.47
C SER A 99 33.94 -24.23 -35.40
N SER A 100 34.19 -24.50 -36.69
CA SER A 100 34.48 -23.53 -37.76
C SER A 100 33.45 -22.39 -37.85
N ILE A 101 32.22 -22.62 -37.39
CA ILE A 101 31.13 -21.63 -37.38
C ILE A 101 30.98 -20.86 -36.06
N TRP A 102 31.27 -21.47 -34.91
CA TRP A 102 30.94 -20.84 -33.62
C TRP A 102 32.00 -19.83 -33.16
N VAL A 103 33.25 -20.03 -33.58
CA VAL A 103 34.38 -19.18 -33.18
C VAL A 103 34.28 -17.78 -33.82
N PRO A 104 34.06 -17.65 -35.14
CA PRO A 104 33.90 -16.33 -35.76
C PRO A 104 32.64 -15.60 -35.28
N VAL A 105 31.54 -16.34 -35.04
CA VAL A 105 30.29 -15.78 -34.53
C VAL A 105 30.45 -15.23 -33.11
N ARG A 106 31.07 -15.98 -32.19
CA ARG A 106 31.33 -15.49 -30.82
C ARG A 106 32.28 -14.29 -30.82
N ALA A 107 33.32 -14.31 -31.66
CA ALA A 107 34.29 -13.22 -31.75
C ALA A 107 33.65 -11.93 -32.28
N THR A 108 32.87 -12.00 -33.35
CA THR A 108 32.19 -10.84 -33.94
C THR A 108 31.09 -10.28 -33.04
N LEU A 109 30.27 -11.14 -32.43
CA LEU A 109 29.25 -10.71 -31.46
C LEU A 109 29.87 -10.10 -30.20
N GLY A 110 30.93 -10.71 -29.66
CA GLY A 110 31.64 -10.18 -28.50
C GLY A 110 32.27 -8.83 -28.77
N LEU A 111 32.89 -8.65 -29.95
CA LEU A 111 33.47 -7.38 -30.36
C LEU A 111 32.38 -6.31 -30.57
N ALA A 112 31.27 -6.65 -31.23
CA ALA A 112 30.15 -5.74 -31.45
C ALA A 112 29.58 -5.21 -30.13
N LEU A 113 29.44 -6.07 -29.12
CA LEU A 113 28.94 -5.70 -27.79
C LEU A 113 29.91 -4.81 -27.00
N LEU A 114 31.20 -4.84 -27.33
CA LEU A 114 32.25 -4.06 -26.68
C LEU A 114 32.46 -2.67 -27.31
N ILE A 115 31.85 -2.39 -28.47
CA ILE A 115 32.00 -1.08 -29.12
C ILE A 115 31.51 0.01 -28.15
N PRO A 116 32.38 0.95 -27.75
CA PRO A 116 31.99 2.05 -26.90
C PRO A 116 31.11 3.02 -27.69
N LYS A 117 30.05 3.51 -27.06
CA LYS A 117 29.16 4.54 -27.62
C LYS A 117 29.50 5.92 -27.06
N ALA A 118 28.82 6.96 -27.54
CA ALA A 118 29.13 8.35 -27.22
C ALA A 118 29.14 8.67 -25.72
N THR A 119 28.45 7.88 -24.89
CA THR A 119 28.43 8.01 -23.43
C THR A 119 29.58 7.31 -22.71
N GLY A 120 30.51 6.66 -23.43
CA GLY A 120 31.66 5.93 -22.89
C GLY A 120 31.36 4.48 -22.47
N TYR A 121 30.10 4.13 -22.30
CA TYR A 121 29.65 2.76 -22.02
C TYR A 121 29.67 1.89 -23.29
N CYS A 122 29.91 0.59 -23.13
CA CYS A 122 29.72 -0.39 -24.21
C CYS A 122 28.28 -0.94 -24.22
N LEU A 123 27.84 -1.50 -25.36
CA LEU A 123 26.47 -1.99 -25.50
C LEU A 123 26.08 -3.00 -24.41
N MET A 124 27.01 -3.88 -24.02
CA MET A 124 26.74 -4.85 -22.94
C MET A 124 26.50 -4.17 -21.58
N GLN A 125 27.28 -3.13 -21.25
CA GLN A 125 27.10 -2.38 -20.00
C GLN A 125 25.72 -1.69 -19.95
N ILE A 126 25.28 -1.15 -21.08
CA ILE A 126 23.95 -0.53 -21.19
C ILE A 126 22.84 -1.56 -21.10
N PHE A 127 23.02 -2.73 -21.69
CA PHE A 127 22.06 -3.82 -21.54
C PHE A 127 21.91 -4.24 -20.07
N VAL A 128 23.03 -4.39 -19.35
CA VAL A 128 22.99 -4.68 -17.91
C VAL A 128 22.30 -3.56 -17.13
N MET A 129 22.60 -2.29 -17.43
CA MET A 129 21.91 -1.16 -16.80
C MET A 129 20.40 -1.19 -17.06
N TRP A 130 19.99 -1.54 -18.29
CA TRP A 130 18.58 -1.68 -18.63
C TRP A 130 17.91 -2.77 -17.80
N VAL A 131 18.53 -3.94 -17.63
CA VAL A 131 18.02 -5.01 -16.76
C VAL A 131 17.88 -4.53 -15.31
N CYS A 132 18.85 -3.77 -14.79
CA CYS A 132 18.76 -3.18 -13.45
C CYS A 132 17.55 -2.24 -13.31
N VAL A 133 17.33 -1.35 -14.28
CA VAL A 133 16.19 -0.41 -14.27
C VAL A 133 14.85 -1.15 -14.32
N GLN A 134 14.74 -2.22 -15.12
CA GLN A 134 13.54 -3.06 -15.12
C GLN A 134 13.32 -3.75 -13.76
N GLY A 135 14.39 -4.13 -13.07
CA GLY A 135 14.32 -4.68 -11.70
C GLY A 135 13.80 -3.66 -10.69
N VAL A 136 14.19 -2.38 -10.81
CA VAL A 136 13.67 -1.29 -9.97
C VAL A 136 12.16 -1.12 -10.20
N GLY A 137 11.72 -1.02 -11.46
CA GLY A 137 10.28 -0.86 -11.72
C GLY A 137 9.45 -2.08 -11.32
N ALA A 138 10.02 -3.30 -11.34
CA ALA A 138 9.35 -4.46 -10.75
C ALA A 138 9.20 -4.33 -9.22
N ALA A 139 10.21 -3.83 -8.52
CA ALA A 139 10.14 -3.55 -7.10
C ALA A 139 9.10 -2.47 -6.77
N ASP A 140 8.98 -1.42 -7.58
CA ASP A 140 7.97 -0.37 -7.42
C ASP A 140 6.54 -0.93 -7.47
N LYS A 141 6.29 -1.87 -8.38
CA LYS A 141 4.98 -2.55 -8.47
C LYS A 141 4.70 -3.39 -7.22
N VAL A 142 5.70 -4.10 -6.70
CA VAL A 142 5.57 -4.89 -5.46
C VAL A 142 5.29 -3.96 -4.28
N TRP A 143 6.02 -2.85 -4.17
CA TRP A 143 5.82 -1.86 -3.11
C TRP A 143 4.43 -1.21 -3.19
N SER A 144 3.98 -0.85 -4.39
CA SER A 144 2.64 -0.30 -4.61
C SER A 144 1.53 -1.27 -4.19
N ALA A 145 1.70 -2.57 -4.44
CA ALA A 145 0.75 -3.58 -3.99
C ALA A 145 0.69 -3.68 -2.46
N ALA A 146 1.85 -3.62 -1.79
CA ALA A 146 1.92 -3.60 -0.33
C ALA A 146 1.25 -2.34 0.25
N LEU A 147 1.51 -1.17 -0.33
CA LEU A 147 0.91 0.10 0.11
C LEU A 147 -0.61 0.10 -0.10
N SER A 148 -1.09 -0.46 -1.21
CA SER A 148 -2.52 -0.67 -1.45
C SER A 148 -3.16 -1.59 -0.40
N TYR A 149 -2.47 -2.65 0.03
CA TYR A 149 -2.96 -3.52 1.11
C TYR A 149 -3.07 -2.78 2.45
N LEU A 150 -2.05 -1.99 2.79
CA LEU A 150 -2.03 -1.17 4.01
C LEU A 150 -3.12 -0.08 3.99
N ASN A 151 -3.29 0.62 2.88
CA ASN A 151 -4.30 1.68 2.73
C ASN A 151 -5.74 1.14 2.83
N ARG A 152 -5.95 -0.15 2.54
CA ARG A 152 -7.24 -0.85 2.72
C ARG A 152 -7.45 -1.38 4.15
N GLY A 153 -6.60 -0.99 5.10
CA GLY A 153 -6.69 -1.41 6.51
C GLY A 153 -6.02 -2.75 6.81
N GLY A 154 -5.25 -3.31 5.86
CA GLY A 154 -4.41 -4.47 6.12
C GLY A 154 -3.32 -4.14 7.13
N VAL A 155 -3.08 -5.04 8.09
CA VAL A 155 -2.01 -4.88 9.09
C VAL A 155 -0.87 -5.85 8.81
N ILE A 156 0.39 -5.42 8.95
CA ILE A 156 1.59 -6.28 8.78
C ILE A 156 1.83 -7.11 10.05
N ILE A 157 1.44 -6.56 11.20
CA ILE A 157 1.55 -7.18 12.51
C ILE A 157 0.22 -6.90 13.20
N GLN A 158 -0.53 -7.93 13.60
CA GLN A 158 -1.61 -7.75 14.56
C GLN A 158 -0.98 -7.57 15.94
N PRO A 159 -1.01 -6.38 16.55
CA PRO A 159 -0.52 -6.25 17.91
C PRO A 159 -1.49 -6.98 18.84
N GLN A 160 -0.99 -8.03 19.52
CA GLN A 160 -1.70 -8.69 20.61
C GLN A 160 -1.55 -7.76 21.83
N ILE A 161 -2.42 -6.75 21.98
CA ILE A 161 -2.26 -5.79 23.08
C ILE A 161 -3.01 -6.29 24.32
N SER A 162 -2.30 -6.39 25.43
CA SER A 162 -2.89 -6.67 26.74
C SER A 162 -3.72 -5.45 27.22
N PRO A 163 -4.88 -5.65 27.88
CA PRO A 163 -5.75 -4.54 28.31
C PRO A 163 -5.08 -3.43 29.13
N SER A 164 -3.99 -3.75 29.83
CA SER A 164 -3.21 -2.82 30.66
C SER A 164 -2.26 -1.90 29.88
N ASP A 165 -1.78 -2.32 28.71
CA ASP A 165 -0.94 -1.48 27.82
C ASP A 165 -1.78 -0.59 26.89
N LEU A 166 -3.08 -0.89 26.75
CA LEU A 166 -4.05 -0.14 25.95
C LEU A 166 -4.23 1.31 26.42
N ALA A 167 -4.16 1.54 27.74
CA ALA A 167 -4.36 2.85 28.36
C ALA A 167 -3.08 3.70 28.45
N SER A 168 -1.90 3.09 28.31
CA SER A 168 -0.62 3.74 28.63
C SER A 168 0.38 3.77 27.47
N LYS A 169 0.25 2.88 26.47
CA LYS A 169 1.22 2.73 25.37
C LYS A 169 0.61 2.48 23.98
N GLY A 170 -0.71 2.50 23.85
CA GLY A 170 -1.38 2.41 22.54
C GLY A 170 -0.84 3.50 21.63
N GLY A 171 -0.03 3.11 20.64
CA GLY A 171 0.69 4.02 19.77
C GLY A 171 -0.22 5.09 19.15
N ASN A 172 0.39 6.19 18.71
CA ASN A 172 -0.20 7.40 18.10
C ASN A 172 -1.01 7.16 16.81
N THR A 173 -1.82 6.11 16.76
CA THR A 173 -2.67 5.72 15.65
C THR A 173 -4.10 5.92 16.10
N ASP A 174 -4.70 7.02 15.65
CA ASP A 174 -6.02 7.51 16.08
C ASP A 174 -7.13 6.45 15.96
N ILE A 175 -6.98 5.51 15.02
CA ILE A 175 -7.88 4.37 14.79
C ILE A 175 -7.98 3.46 16.03
N PHE A 176 -6.86 3.14 16.67
CA PHE A 176 -6.84 2.22 17.81
C PHE A 176 -7.43 2.86 19.06
N LYS A 177 -7.20 4.16 19.26
CA LYS A 177 -7.79 4.94 20.35
C LYS A 177 -9.31 5.07 20.19
N GLY A 178 -9.79 5.25 18.96
CA GLY A 178 -11.21 5.22 18.63
C GLY A 178 -11.84 3.87 18.98
N ALA A 179 -11.26 2.78 18.47
CA ALA A 179 -11.77 1.43 18.69
C ALA A 179 -11.82 1.01 20.17
N SER A 180 -10.78 1.34 20.96
CA SER A 180 -10.77 1.03 22.40
C SER A 180 -11.84 1.80 23.17
N THR A 181 -12.06 3.08 22.83
CA THR A 181 -13.08 3.92 23.46
C THR A 181 -14.49 3.39 23.18
N ILE A 182 -14.77 2.95 21.95
CA ILE A 182 -16.06 2.35 21.57
C ILE A 182 -16.30 1.06 22.37
N LEU A 183 -15.31 0.17 22.43
CA LEU A 183 -15.43 -1.09 23.15
C LEU A 183 -15.65 -0.90 24.66
N THR A 184 -14.90 0.03 25.27
CA THR A 184 -15.10 0.38 26.69
C THR A 184 -16.48 1.01 26.92
N GLY A 185 -16.96 1.86 26.01
CA GLY A 185 -18.30 2.42 26.04
C GLY A 185 -19.39 1.35 25.99
N GLN A 186 -19.34 0.45 25.01
CA GLN A 186 -20.33 -0.62 24.83
C GLN A 186 -20.36 -1.59 26.02
N THR A 187 -19.19 -2.00 26.53
CA THR A 187 -19.11 -2.88 27.71
C THR A 187 -19.62 -2.21 28.98
N CYS A 188 -19.36 -0.91 29.16
CA CYS A 188 -19.94 -0.11 30.24
C CYS A 188 -21.47 -0.03 30.14
N MET A 189 -22.02 0.25 28.95
CA MET A 189 -23.46 0.36 28.73
C MET A 189 -24.18 -0.96 29.00
N LEU A 190 -23.63 -2.08 28.50
CA LEU A 190 -24.17 -3.40 28.76
C LEU A 190 -24.10 -3.77 30.25
N GLY A 191 -23.02 -3.36 30.93
CA GLY A 191 -22.88 -3.50 32.39
C GLY A 191 -23.98 -2.75 33.15
N LEU A 192 -24.22 -1.48 32.81
CA LEU A 192 -25.27 -0.66 33.41
C LEU A 192 -26.66 -1.27 33.19
N GLN A 193 -26.96 -1.67 31.95
CA GLN A 193 -28.21 -2.33 31.62
C GLN A 193 -28.44 -3.58 32.47
N ARG A 194 -27.40 -4.40 32.67
CA ARG A 194 -27.50 -5.63 33.47
C ARG A 194 -27.71 -5.33 34.96
N ILE A 195 -27.06 -4.31 35.51
CA ILE A 195 -27.27 -3.87 36.90
C ILE A 195 -28.71 -3.39 37.09
N LEU A 196 -29.20 -2.51 36.20
CA LEU A 196 -30.56 -1.98 36.24
C LEU A 196 -31.61 -3.09 36.12
N THR A 197 -31.37 -4.06 35.24
CA THR A 197 -32.30 -5.18 35.02
C THR A 197 -32.39 -6.08 36.25
N ASN A 198 -31.26 -6.34 36.90
CA ASN A 198 -31.23 -7.11 38.14
C ASN A 198 -31.95 -6.38 39.28
N GLN A 199 -31.72 -5.07 39.43
CA GLN A 199 -32.40 -4.24 40.44
C GLN A 199 -33.92 -4.20 40.22
N LEU A 200 -34.36 -3.93 38.98
CA LEU A 200 -35.77 -3.89 38.63
C LEU A 200 -36.45 -5.24 38.87
N SER A 201 -35.81 -6.34 38.45
CA SER A 201 -36.34 -7.70 38.69
C SER A 201 -36.46 -8.02 40.18
N GLY A 202 -35.48 -7.59 40.99
CA GLY A 202 -35.52 -7.71 42.46
C GLY A 202 -36.68 -6.93 43.07
N TYR A 203 -36.96 -5.72 42.58
CA TYR A 203 -38.08 -4.92 43.06
C TYR A 203 -39.45 -5.47 42.60
N GLN A 204 -39.56 -6.02 41.39
CA GLN A 204 -40.78 -6.73 40.95
C GLN A 204 -41.04 -7.98 41.79
N ASN A 205 -39.99 -8.73 42.15
CA ASN A 205 -40.09 -9.88 43.06
C ASN A 205 -40.48 -9.48 44.49
N SER A 206 -40.14 -8.26 44.92
CA SER A 206 -40.56 -7.74 46.22
C SER A 206 -42.02 -7.26 46.17
N LYS A 207 -42.43 -6.64 45.05
CA LYS A 207 -43.81 -6.22 44.78
C LYS A 207 -44.79 -7.39 44.85
N SER A 208 -44.43 -8.57 44.34
CA SER A 208 -45.29 -9.78 44.46
C SER A 208 -45.48 -10.26 45.91
N LYS A 209 -44.58 -9.85 46.82
CA LYS A 209 -44.65 -10.13 48.26
C LYS A 209 -45.22 -8.94 49.06
N ASN A 210 -45.87 -7.97 48.40
CA ASN A 210 -46.36 -6.72 48.98
C ASN A 210 -45.30 -5.90 49.74
N SER A 211 -44.02 -6.01 49.36
CA SER A 211 -42.90 -5.37 50.04
C SER A 211 -41.97 -4.65 49.05
N GLY A 212 -41.18 -3.70 49.54
CA GLY A 212 -40.17 -3.00 48.75
C GLY A 212 -40.67 -1.77 47.98
N PRO A 213 -39.75 -1.08 47.29
CA PRO A 213 -39.97 0.28 46.76
C PRO A 213 -40.94 0.35 45.58
N CYS A 214 -41.26 -0.77 44.94
CA CYS A 214 -42.28 -0.87 43.88
C CYS A 214 -43.67 -1.31 44.39
N SER A 215 -43.84 -1.51 45.71
CA SER A 215 -45.09 -1.91 46.36
C SER A 215 -45.78 -0.72 47.03
N GLY A 216 -47.12 -0.70 47.08
CA GLY A 216 -47.90 0.36 47.71
C GLY A 216 -48.01 1.64 46.85
N THR A 217 -47.74 2.80 47.46
CA THR A 217 -47.72 4.13 46.80
C THR A 217 -46.28 4.60 46.62
N PRO A 218 -45.56 4.16 45.56
CA PRO A 218 -44.22 4.65 45.25
C PRO A 218 -44.25 6.14 44.90
N THR A 219 -43.14 6.85 45.16
CA THR A 219 -42.88 8.20 44.65
C THR A 219 -42.98 8.23 43.12
N ASP A 220 -43.35 9.37 42.53
CA ASP A 220 -43.60 9.48 41.07
C ASP A 220 -42.42 9.00 40.20
N THR A 221 -41.19 9.27 40.63
CA THR A 221 -39.96 8.79 39.99
C THR A 221 -39.81 7.28 40.08
N MET A 222 -40.09 6.69 41.25
CA MET A 222 -40.04 5.26 41.48
C MET A 222 -41.16 4.53 40.75
N LYS A 223 -42.37 5.11 40.69
CA LYS A 223 -43.50 4.60 39.91
C LYS A 223 -43.15 4.51 38.42
N THR A 224 -42.44 5.49 37.90
CA THR A 224 -41.96 5.50 36.52
C THR A 224 -40.92 4.39 36.30
N PHE A 225 -39.91 4.29 37.17
CA PHE A 225 -38.90 3.23 37.11
C PHE A 225 -39.48 1.81 37.21
N CYS A 226 -40.44 1.58 38.10
CA CYS A 226 -41.06 0.26 38.33
C CYS A 226 -41.97 -0.22 37.19
N ASN A 227 -42.39 0.67 36.28
CA ASN A 227 -43.31 0.35 35.18
C ASN A 227 -42.64 0.47 33.79
N VAL A 228 -41.39 0.92 33.71
CA VAL A 228 -40.67 0.98 32.43
C VAL A 228 -39.93 -0.33 32.16
N ASN A 229 -39.87 -0.72 30.88
CA ASN A 229 -38.92 -1.74 30.43
C ASN A 229 -37.57 -1.07 30.21
N ILE A 230 -36.49 -1.71 30.64
CA ILE A 230 -35.15 -1.16 30.46
C ILE A 230 -34.79 -1.32 28.97
N PRO A 231 -34.60 -0.21 28.23
CA PRO A 231 -34.26 -0.27 26.82
C PRO A 231 -32.84 -0.83 26.63
N ASP A 232 -32.50 -1.24 25.41
CA ASP A 232 -31.12 -1.55 25.07
C ASP A 232 -30.31 -0.26 25.02
N PHE A 233 -29.26 -0.17 25.84
CA PHE A 233 -28.47 1.04 25.97
C PHE A 233 -27.63 1.29 24.70
N LEU A 234 -27.25 0.24 23.95
CA LEU A 234 -26.54 0.41 22.68
C LEU A 234 -27.41 1.10 21.63
N SER A 235 -28.72 0.82 21.61
CA SER A 235 -29.66 1.41 20.65
C SER A 235 -29.86 2.92 20.82
N THR A 236 -29.45 3.46 21.97
CA THR A 236 -29.53 4.90 22.28
C THR A 236 -28.45 5.69 21.54
N VAL A 237 -27.38 5.03 21.11
CA VAL A 237 -26.24 5.66 20.45
C VAL A 237 -26.38 5.42 18.95
N ASN A 238 -26.70 6.48 18.20
CA ASN A 238 -26.86 6.41 16.75
C ASN A 238 -26.08 7.54 16.07
N PHE A 239 -24.87 7.19 15.63
CA PHE A 239 -23.93 8.13 15.02
C PHE A 239 -24.46 8.68 13.68
N VAL A 240 -25.18 7.85 12.92
CA VAL A 240 -25.77 8.22 11.62
C VAL A 240 -26.85 9.28 11.81
N SER A 241 -27.71 9.12 12.81
CA SER A 241 -28.77 10.09 13.12
C SER A 241 -28.20 11.42 13.61
N GLU A 242 -27.13 11.40 14.40
CA GLU A 242 -26.48 12.60 14.92
C GLU A 242 -25.88 13.44 13.78
N GLN A 243 -25.17 12.79 12.85
CA GLN A 243 -24.58 13.47 11.70
C GLN A 243 -25.64 14.00 10.72
N ASN A 244 -26.70 13.22 10.46
CA ASN A 244 -27.79 13.67 9.59
C ASN A 244 -28.61 14.84 10.18
N SER A 245 -28.70 14.91 11.51
CA SER A 245 -29.45 15.98 12.19
C SER A 245 -28.69 17.30 12.24
N ASN A 246 -27.36 17.27 12.15
CA ASN A 246 -26.48 18.43 12.25
C ASN A 246 -25.54 18.56 11.03
N PRO A 247 -26.07 18.72 9.79
CA PRO A 247 -25.23 18.72 8.59
C PRO A 247 -24.22 19.86 8.60
N GLY A 248 -22.96 19.54 8.27
CA GLY A 248 -21.90 20.53 8.08
C GLY A 248 -21.04 20.85 9.30
N GLN A 249 -21.13 20.10 10.40
CA GLN A 249 -20.18 20.23 11.51
C GLN A 249 -18.84 19.55 11.22
N ASP A 250 -17.77 20.15 11.73
CA ASP A 250 -16.39 19.66 11.58
C ASP A 250 -16.12 18.47 12.50
N THR A 251 -16.73 18.49 13.68
CA THR A 251 -16.60 17.47 14.71
C THR A 251 -17.95 17.21 15.34
N TYR A 252 -18.38 15.95 15.31
CA TYR A 252 -19.56 15.46 16.02
C TYR A 252 -19.15 14.81 17.32
N THR A 253 -20.02 14.87 18.32
CA THR A 253 -19.81 14.19 19.60
C THR A 253 -21.12 13.63 20.11
N ILE A 254 -21.11 12.37 20.54
CA ILE A 254 -22.26 11.71 21.14
C ILE A 254 -21.89 11.15 22.51
N ASP A 255 -22.81 11.30 23.46
CA ASP A 255 -22.67 10.75 24.81
C ASP A 255 -23.08 9.27 24.81
N MET A 256 -22.47 8.46 25.67
CA MET A 256 -22.84 7.05 25.83
C MET A 256 -23.26 6.80 27.29
N PRO A 257 -24.47 6.26 27.54
CA PRO A 257 -25.66 6.24 26.67
C PRO A 257 -26.12 7.65 26.22
N ASN A 258 -26.99 7.72 25.20
CA ASN A 258 -27.66 8.97 24.78
C ASN A 258 -29.19 8.80 24.77
N PHE A 259 -29.80 8.98 25.93
CA PHE A 259 -31.25 9.02 26.07
C PHE A 259 -31.81 10.42 25.75
N ASP A 260 -33.03 10.45 25.20
CA ASP A 260 -33.81 11.68 25.10
C ASP A 260 -34.25 12.21 26.47
N ASN A 261 -34.51 13.52 26.55
CA ASN A 261 -34.96 14.24 27.74
C ASN A 261 -36.26 13.67 28.35
N SER A 262 -37.06 12.95 27.55
CA SER A 262 -38.29 12.30 27.98
C SER A 262 -38.05 10.97 28.73
N SER A 263 -36.83 10.42 28.66
CA SER A 263 -36.49 9.14 29.27
C SER A 263 -36.19 9.30 30.77
N PRO A 264 -36.68 8.40 31.65
CA PRO A 264 -36.31 8.38 33.05
C PRO A 264 -34.81 8.06 33.27
N PHE A 265 -34.13 7.57 32.22
CA PHE A 265 -32.71 7.24 32.23
C PHE A 265 -31.81 8.39 31.72
N TYR A 266 -32.37 9.57 31.42
CA TYR A 266 -31.62 10.72 30.91
C TYR A 266 -30.42 11.10 31.79
N ILE A 267 -30.55 10.95 33.12
CA ILE A 267 -29.47 11.23 34.08
C ILE A 267 -28.23 10.34 33.89
N LEU A 268 -28.37 9.23 33.17
CA LEU A 268 -27.28 8.30 32.88
C LEU A 268 -26.49 8.67 31.63
N ASN A 269 -26.89 9.73 30.91
CA ASN A 269 -26.19 10.15 29.70
C ASN A 269 -24.72 10.49 29.98
N GLY A 270 -23.84 9.95 29.14
CA GLY A 270 -22.40 10.20 29.21
C GLY A 270 -21.64 9.47 30.32
N ILE A 271 -22.30 8.63 31.15
CA ILE A 271 -21.62 7.84 32.20
C ILE A 271 -20.57 6.90 31.61
N CYS A 272 -20.80 6.36 30.41
CA CYS A 272 -19.89 5.46 29.71
C CYS A 272 -18.91 6.18 28.77
N GLY A 273 -18.79 7.50 28.91
CA GLY A 273 -17.91 8.34 28.11
C GLY A 273 -18.62 8.97 26.91
N LYS A 274 -17.81 9.54 26.03
CA LYS A 274 -18.24 10.26 24.82
C LYS A 274 -17.41 9.79 23.64
N ILE A 275 -18.03 9.70 22.47
CA ILE A 275 -17.32 9.44 21.21
C ILE A 275 -17.37 10.71 20.38
N SER A 276 -16.20 11.14 19.91
CA SER A 276 -16.09 12.27 18.99
C SER A 276 -15.48 11.79 17.67
N TRP A 277 -16.04 12.24 16.55
CA TRP A 277 -15.52 11.96 15.22
C TRP A 277 -15.59 13.21 14.36
N ASN A 278 -14.68 13.32 13.39
CA ASN A 278 -14.68 14.43 12.45
C ASN A 278 -15.44 14.06 11.18
N SER A 279 -16.12 15.04 10.57
CA SER A 279 -16.66 14.89 9.21
C SER A 279 -15.52 14.72 8.21
N PHE A 280 -15.77 13.95 7.16
CA PHE A 280 -14.87 13.90 6.01
C PHE A 280 -15.16 15.10 5.12
N LYS A 281 -14.18 15.99 4.94
CA LYS A 281 -14.30 17.16 4.06
C LYS A 281 -13.57 16.90 2.74
N GLY A 282 -14.07 15.96 1.96
CA GLY A 282 -13.73 15.86 0.55
C GLY A 282 -14.58 16.85 -0.25
N SER A 283 -13.97 17.67 -1.09
CA SER A 283 -14.72 18.46 -2.08
C SER A 283 -14.12 18.27 -3.46
N LEU A 284 -14.89 18.55 -4.50
CA LEU A 284 -14.35 18.72 -5.85
C LEU A 284 -14.06 20.19 -6.08
N ASP A 285 -12.89 20.51 -6.60
CA ASP A 285 -12.62 21.86 -7.10
C ASP A 285 -13.40 22.14 -8.40
N ALA A 286 -13.41 23.39 -8.85
CA ALA A 286 -14.15 23.82 -10.05
C ALA A 286 -13.69 23.13 -11.35
N SER A 287 -12.56 22.42 -11.33
CA SER A 287 -12.03 21.60 -12.43
C SER A 287 -12.41 20.11 -12.33
N GLY A 288 -13.20 19.73 -11.33
CA GLY A 288 -13.60 18.34 -11.10
C GLY A 288 -12.51 17.47 -10.46
N GLN A 289 -11.49 18.09 -9.85
CA GLN A 289 -10.43 17.37 -9.14
C GLN A 289 -10.71 17.29 -7.64
N SER A 290 -10.33 16.17 -7.02
CA SER A 290 -10.43 15.98 -5.56
C SER A 290 -9.63 17.04 -4.79
N SER A 291 -10.28 17.65 -3.81
CA SER A 291 -9.81 18.75 -2.94
C SER A 291 -10.16 18.42 -1.47
N GLY A 292 -9.47 19.06 -0.52
CA GLY A 292 -9.63 18.77 0.92
C GLY A 292 -9.05 17.41 1.33
N ASP A 293 -9.74 16.69 2.22
CA ASP A 293 -9.29 15.38 2.74
C ASP A 293 -9.18 14.32 1.63
N ALA A 294 -10.03 14.41 0.61
CA ALA A 294 -9.97 13.56 -0.58
C ALA A 294 -8.67 13.75 -1.37
N LYS A 295 -8.17 14.99 -1.46
CA LYS A 295 -6.87 15.25 -2.12
C LYS A 295 -5.71 14.70 -1.32
N ASN A 296 -5.75 14.80 0.00
CA ASN A 296 -4.67 14.32 0.88
C ASN A 296 -4.62 12.79 0.92
N GLN A 297 -5.77 12.12 0.87
CA GLN A 297 -5.86 10.66 0.94
C GLN A 297 -5.56 9.98 -0.40
N TYR A 298 -5.83 10.63 -1.55
CA TYR A 298 -5.63 10.08 -2.90
C TYR A 298 -4.55 10.81 -3.73
N LYS A 299 -3.75 11.68 -3.10
CA LYS A 299 -2.74 12.55 -3.75
C LYS A 299 -1.81 11.82 -4.71
N ASP A 300 -1.49 10.57 -4.38
CA ASP A 300 -0.50 9.74 -5.07
C ASP A 300 -1.14 8.67 -5.98
N SER A 301 -2.48 8.60 -6.01
CA SER A 301 -3.21 7.52 -6.69
C SER A 301 -3.74 7.90 -8.07
N GLY A 302 -3.77 9.18 -8.42
CA GLY A 302 -4.36 9.66 -9.69
C GLY A 302 -5.87 9.40 -9.83
N ILE A 303 -6.55 9.01 -8.75
CA ILE A 303 -7.97 8.66 -8.72
C ILE A 303 -8.79 9.95 -8.57
N GLN A 304 -9.63 10.24 -9.58
CA GLN A 304 -10.65 11.29 -9.51
C GLN A 304 -11.94 10.68 -8.97
N LEU A 305 -12.40 11.12 -7.80
CA LEU A 305 -13.69 10.68 -7.23
C LEU A 305 -14.83 11.54 -7.78
N SER A 306 -15.97 10.93 -8.03
CA SER A 306 -17.23 11.63 -8.32
C SER A 306 -17.85 12.21 -7.04
N GLN A 307 -18.75 13.20 -7.20
CA GLN A 307 -19.47 13.81 -6.07
C GLN A 307 -20.24 12.75 -5.25
N ALA A 308 -20.84 11.77 -5.92
CA ALA A 308 -21.55 10.67 -5.27
C ALA A 308 -20.63 9.74 -4.47
N GLU A 309 -19.39 9.51 -4.92
CA GLU A 309 -18.39 8.71 -4.20
C GLU A 309 -17.86 9.45 -2.96
N ILE A 310 -17.80 10.78 -3.00
CA ILE A 310 -17.44 11.61 -1.85
C ILE A 310 -18.55 11.56 -0.79
N GLU A 311 -19.80 11.73 -1.18
CA GLU A 311 -20.97 11.60 -0.27
C GLU A 311 -21.04 10.19 0.34
N THR A 312 -20.77 9.16 -0.47
CA THR A 312 -20.71 7.77 0.01
C THR A 312 -19.57 7.57 1.01
N THR A 313 -18.41 8.20 0.77
CA THR A 313 -17.25 8.12 1.65
C THR A 313 -17.48 8.87 2.96
N GLU A 314 -18.19 10.00 2.94
CA GLU A 314 -18.57 10.74 4.14
C GLU A 314 -19.42 9.89 5.09
N MET A 315 -20.43 9.20 4.55
CA MET A 315 -21.30 8.32 5.35
C MET A 315 -20.62 7.02 5.77
N SER A 316 -19.64 6.52 4.99
CA SER A 316 -18.95 5.26 5.28
C SER A 316 -18.24 5.25 6.64
N ARG A 317 -17.69 6.39 7.07
CA ARG A 317 -17.01 6.52 8.38
C ARG A 317 -17.98 6.37 9.55
N VAL A 318 -19.16 6.97 9.43
CA VAL A 318 -20.19 6.93 10.47
C VAL A 318 -20.83 5.55 10.56
N ILE A 319 -21.05 4.91 9.41
CA ILE A 319 -21.52 3.53 9.35
C ILE A 319 -20.50 2.58 10.02
N ALA A 320 -19.20 2.82 9.82
CA ALA A 320 -18.16 2.04 10.49
C ALA A 320 -18.12 2.24 12.01
N LEU A 321 -18.51 3.41 12.53
CA LEU A 321 -18.65 3.64 13.98
C LEU A 321 -19.89 2.94 14.57
N GLN A 322 -20.92 2.70 13.76
CA GLN A 322 -22.16 2.06 14.17
C GLN A 322 -22.05 0.52 14.24
N GLN A 323 -21.10 -0.08 13.49
CA GLN A 323 -20.84 -1.52 13.44
C GLN A 323 -19.95 -1.98 14.60
#